data_AF-A0A5D6WM93-F1
#
_entry.id   AF-A0A5D6WM93-F1
#
_cell.length_a   1.000
_cell.length_b   1.000
_cell.length_c   1.000
_cell.angle_alpha   90.00
_cell.angle_beta   90.00
_cell.angle_gamma   90.00
#
_symmetry.space_group_name_H-M   'P 1'
#
loop_
_entity.id
_entity.type
_entity.pdbx_description
1 polymer ?
#
loop_
_entity_poly.entity_id
_entity_poly.type
_entity_poly.pdbx_seq_one_letter_code
_entity_poly.pdbx_strand_id
1 'polypeptide(L)'
;MEMEEKVKLAEKNIWQALDDYRAHTCNTAVLDDVSDVFVHKLARDNTYYKQKLRDLFRKSPVWDEELDAMVINGTRTHNPDYARVLCLAERILAPARQKMRVTENTLLDLALRFFGYPEEDAQPAIDAMEKLVPKAFALNKKPSRIFRSLCDGLGVTDNAAGSEFQRLYAQFADELSSRKIDFKLYVSLNPAHFITMSNPKNDKRGDTLTSCHSFNSTSYQYNNGCSGYARDQYSFIVFVAADPKNPETLNNRKTMRQIFGYMPGNGVLLQSRLYNTSGGTYGAQEDMQLYRDLVQREISELEGAVNLWQTYTYHNNSHCVIGTGEGFGGYADWFYADFDTKISIRNDHAKDYQRFDLGTYGLCISCGKEISANLYCYDCDDEAEDRDEERCDECEEYVDTTYPVYDAEGASIRVCAACRNQYYAYCRECGEYHPREEMTVQEDGSMLCRSCQSQHTEEGGQAA
;
A
#
# COMPACT_ATOMS: atom_id res chain seq x y z
N MET A 1 -11.08 -24.63 20.94
CA MET A 1 -12.36 -24.06 20.51
C MET A 1 -12.94 -24.99 19.47
N GLU A 2 -14.18 -25.42 19.68
CA GLU A 2 -14.88 -26.28 18.73
C GLU A 2 -15.15 -25.55 17.42
N MET A 3 -15.37 -26.28 16.32
CA MET A 3 -15.57 -25.68 15.00
C MET A 3 -16.73 -24.67 14.98
N GLU A 4 -17.86 -25.04 15.58
CA GLU A 4 -19.05 -24.18 15.65
C GLU A 4 -18.81 -22.89 16.46
N GLU A 5 -18.02 -22.98 17.54
CA GLU A 5 -17.62 -21.80 18.32
C GLU A 5 -16.72 -20.88 17.48
N LYS A 6 -15.80 -21.44 16.69
CA LYS A 6 -14.93 -20.68 15.79
C LYS A 6 -15.73 -20.00 14.67
N VAL A 7 -16.75 -20.66 14.12
CA VAL A 7 -17.65 -20.04 13.13
C VAL A 7 -18.34 -18.82 13.74
N LYS A 8 -18.93 -18.95 14.93
CA LYS A 8 -19.59 -17.83 15.62
C LYS A 8 -18.63 -16.69 15.97
N LEU A 9 -17.40 -17.02 16.36
CA LEU A 9 -16.36 -16.01 16.58
C LEU A 9 -16.00 -15.28 15.28
N ALA A 10 -15.86 -16.02 14.17
CA ALA A 10 -15.58 -15.43 12.86
C ALA A 10 -16.73 -14.53 12.37
N GLU A 11 -18.00 -14.93 12.57
CA GLU A 11 -19.17 -14.08 12.30
C GLU A 11 -19.12 -12.78 13.10
N LYS A 12 -18.85 -12.87 14.40
CA LYS A 12 -18.70 -11.70 15.28
C LYS A 12 -17.58 -10.78 14.79
N ASN A 13 -16.44 -11.35 14.41
CA ASN A 13 -15.30 -10.58 13.91
C ASN A 13 -15.62 -9.88 12.58
N ILE A 14 -16.35 -10.54 11.68
CA ILE A 14 -16.81 -9.94 10.41
C ILE A 14 -17.72 -8.74 10.70
N TRP A 15 -18.74 -8.92 11.53
CA TRP A 15 -19.66 -7.82 11.88
C TRP A 15 -18.94 -6.65 12.54
N GLN A 16 -18.06 -6.92 13.51
CA GLN A 16 -17.26 -5.88 14.15
C GLN A 16 -16.41 -5.11 13.13
N ALA A 17 -15.77 -5.80 12.18
CA ALA A 17 -14.96 -5.16 11.16
C ALA A 17 -15.79 -4.28 10.21
N LEU A 18 -17.03 -4.67 9.91
CA LEU A 18 -17.96 -3.86 9.11
C LEU A 18 -18.46 -2.62 9.87
N ASP A 19 -18.72 -2.75 11.18
CA ASP A 19 -19.06 -1.62 12.05
C ASP A 19 -17.91 -0.63 12.15
N ASP A 20 -16.68 -1.13 12.31
CA ASP A 20 -15.46 -0.32 12.31
C ASP A 20 -15.27 0.41 10.96
N TYR A 21 -15.65 -0.20 9.83
CA TYR A 21 -15.67 0.47 8.53
C TYR A 21 -16.70 1.60 8.49
N ARG A 22 -17.94 1.27 8.85
CA ARG A 22 -19.10 2.16 8.82
C ARG A 22 -18.90 3.40 9.67
N ALA A 23 -18.24 3.27 10.82
CA ALA A 23 -17.99 4.38 11.72
C ALA A 23 -17.19 5.53 11.07
N HIS A 24 -16.43 5.26 9.99
CA HIS A 24 -15.46 6.19 9.45
C HIS A 24 -15.64 6.56 7.98
N THR A 25 -16.59 5.96 7.26
CA THR A 25 -16.90 6.32 5.86
C THR A 25 -18.30 6.94 5.73
N CYS A 26 -18.47 7.82 4.76
CA CYS A 26 -19.79 8.27 4.32
C CYS A 26 -20.42 7.35 3.25
N ASN A 27 -19.65 6.43 2.66
CA ASN A 27 -20.13 5.50 1.65
C ASN A 27 -20.50 4.15 2.29
N THR A 28 -21.77 4.03 2.70
CA THR A 28 -22.29 2.87 3.44
C THR A 28 -23.21 1.97 2.65
N ALA A 29 -23.65 2.34 1.44
CA ALA A 29 -24.66 1.58 0.70
C ALA A 29 -24.30 0.09 0.57
N VAL A 30 -23.07 -0.21 0.14
CA VAL A 30 -22.55 -1.60 0.06
C VAL A 30 -22.53 -2.30 1.43
N LEU A 31 -22.27 -1.55 2.51
CA LEU A 31 -22.28 -2.10 3.88
C LEU A 31 -23.70 -2.39 4.38
N ASP A 32 -24.70 -1.68 3.85
CA ASP A 32 -26.12 -1.85 4.18
C ASP A 32 -26.71 -3.12 3.54
N ASP A 33 -26.14 -3.56 2.41
CA ASP A 33 -26.57 -4.76 1.68
C ASP A 33 -26.00 -6.08 2.23
N VAL A 34 -25.06 -6.00 3.18
CA VAL A 34 -24.42 -7.20 3.74
C VAL A 34 -25.44 -8.01 4.54
N SER A 35 -25.65 -9.25 4.11
CA SER A 35 -26.61 -10.17 4.73
C SER A 35 -25.97 -11.08 5.78
N ASP A 36 -26.79 -11.53 6.74
CA ASP A 36 -26.41 -12.62 7.66
C ASP A 36 -26.00 -13.91 6.90
N VAL A 37 -26.62 -14.16 5.74
CA VAL A 37 -26.32 -15.34 4.92
C VAL A 37 -24.89 -15.28 4.38
N PHE A 38 -24.46 -14.11 3.89
CA PHE A 38 -23.08 -13.87 3.47
C PHE A 38 -22.12 -14.07 4.64
N VAL A 39 -22.39 -13.42 5.78
CA VAL A 39 -21.50 -13.46 6.95
C VAL A 39 -21.35 -14.89 7.47
N HIS A 40 -22.46 -15.60 7.66
CA HIS A 40 -22.45 -17.00 8.10
C HIS A 40 -21.67 -17.89 7.13
N LYS A 41 -21.95 -17.81 5.83
CA LYS A 41 -21.29 -18.65 4.83
C LYS A 41 -19.79 -18.35 4.75
N LEU A 42 -19.39 -17.07 4.78
CA LEU A 42 -17.98 -16.68 4.77
C LEU A 42 -17.25 -17.21 6.01
N ALA A 43 -17.82 -17.01 7.20
CA ALA A 43 -17.26 -17.47 8.46
C ALA A 43 -17.11 -19.00 8.50
N ARG A 44 -18.17 -19.71 8.08
CA ARG A 44 -18.20 -21.17 8.01
C ARG A 44 -17.15 -21.68 7.04
N ASP A 45 -17.21 -21.25 5.79
CA ASP A 45 -16.32 -21.75 4.74
C ASP A 45 -14.85 -21.45 5.10
N ASN A 46 -14.51 -20.25 5.58
CA ASN A 46 -13.17 -19.94 6.08
C ASN A 46 -12.74 -20.89 7.20
N THR A 47 -13.60 -21.13 8.18
CA THR A 47 -13.28 -22.00 9.33
C THR A 47 -12.93 -23.41 8.86
N TYR A 48 -13.74 -24.00 7.97
CA TYR A 48 -13.50 -25.36 7.47
C TYR A 48 -12.34 -25.46 6.48
N TYR A 49 -12.25 -24.57 5.48
CA TYR A 49 -11.22 -24.68 4.44
C TYR A 49 -9.82 -24.33 4.95
N LYS A 50 -9.70 -23.36 5.87
CA LYS A 50 -8.40 -22.98 6.47
C LYS A 50 -7.92 -23.93 7.56
N GLN A 51 -8.62 -25.04 7.83
CA GLN A 51 -8.34 -25.89 8.98
C GLN A 51 -6.88 -26.38 9.04
N LYS A 52 -6.30 -26.79 7.90
CA LYS A 52 -4.89 -27.24 7.85
C LYS A 52 -3.91 -26.13 8.24
N LEU A 53 -4.11 -24.90 7.74
CA LEU A 53 -3.29 -23.75 8.13
C LEU A 53 -3.48 -23.42 9.61
N ARG A 54 -4.72 -23.47 10.09
CA ARG A 54 -5.04 -23.18 11.49
C ARG A 54 -4.41 -24.20 12.43
N ASP A 55 -4.40 -25.48 12.07
CA ASP A 55 -3.74 -26.54 12.84
C ASP A 55 -2.22 -26.37 12.88
N LEU A 56 -1.62 -25.83 11.81
CA LEU A 56 -0.21 -25.48 11.79
C LEU A 56 0.06 -24.25 12.67
N PHE A 57 -0.65 -23.14 12.45
CA PHE A 57 -0.41 -21.86 13.12
C PHE A 57 -0.71 -21.91 14.62
N ARG A 58 -1.69 -22.71 15.06
CA ARG A 58 -2.00 -22.94 16.48
C ARG A 58 -0.85 -23.54 17.28
N LYS A 59 0.15 -24.14 16.63
CA LYS A 59 1.36 -24.63 17.31
C LYS A 59 2.28 -23.48 17.74
N SER A 60 2.09 -22.27 17.20
CA SER A 60 2.92 -21.12 17.50
C SER A 60 2.64 -20.58 18.90
N PRO A 61 3.67 -20.24 19.70
CA PRO A 61 3.47 -19.59 20.99
C PRO A 61 2.93 -18.16 20.87
N VAL A 62 2.97 -17.56 19.67
CA VAL A 62 2.43 -16.22 19.38
C VAL A 62 1.09 -16.27 18.65
N TRP A 63 0.42 -17.43 18.62
CA TRP A 63 -0.93 -17.58 18.11
C TRP A 63 -1.96 -16.93 19.04
N ASP A 64 -2.83 -16.12 18.45
CA ASP A 64 -3.97 -15.50 19.10
C ASP A 64 -5.26 -16.14 18.58
N GLU A 65 -5.96 -16.85 19.47
CA GLU A 65 -7.15 -17.64 19.11
C GLU A 65 -8.38 -16.75 18.84
N GLU A 66 -8.45 -15.55 19.43
CA GLU A 66 -9.53 -14.58 19.22
C GLU A 66 -9.37 -13.85 17.88
N LEU A 67 -8.13 -13.45 17.56
CA LEU A 67 -7.79 -12.81 16.30
C LEU A 67 -7.67 -13.79 15.13
N ASP A 68 -7.56 -15.09 15.39
CA ASP A 68 -7.27 -16.14 14.39
C ASP A 68 -5.99 -15.82 13.59
N ALA A 69 -4.94 -15.41 14.30
CA ALA A 69 -3.70 -14.91 13.70
C ALA A 69 -2.48 -15.17 14.59
N MET A 70 -1.29 -15.32 13.97
CA MET A 70 -0.02 -15.19 14.70
C MET A 70 0.36 -13.72 14.79
N VAL A 71 0.73 -13.25 15.99
CA VAL A 71 1.09 -11.85 16.26
C VAL A 71 2.59 -11.75 16.54
N ILE A 72 3.37 -11.64 15.47
CA ILE A 72 4.84 -11.66 15.52
C ILE A 72 5.36 -10.26 15.86
N ASN A 73 6.31 -10.19 16.79
CA ASN A 73 7.07 -8.96 17.05
C ASN A 73 8.16 -8.79 15.99
N GLY A 74 8.15 -7.67 15.29
CA GLY A 74 9.19 -7.29 14.34
C GLY A 74 9.83 -5.96 14.72
N THR A 75 11.03 -5.72 14.19
CA THR A 75 11.70 -4.43 14.28
C THR A 75 12.25 -4.09 12.90
N ARG A 76 11.98 -2.88 12.42
CA ARG A 76 12.57 -2.34 11.18
C ARG A 76 13.41 -1.10 11.49
N THR A 77 14.38 -0.81 10.64
CA THR A 77 15.17 0.41 10.76
C THR A 77 14.59 1.47 9.84
N HIS A 78 14.17 2.59 10.40
CA HIS A 78 13.93 3.80 9.64
C HIS A 78 15.28 4.38 9.23
N ASN A 79 15.50 4.53 7.92
CA ASN A 79 16.60 5.30 7.38
C ASN A 79 16.08 6.70 7.01
N PRO A 80 16.85 7.78 7.24
CA PRO A 80 16.41 9.10 6.86
C PRO A 80 16.09 9.23 5.36
N ASP A 81 14.91 9.73 5.01
CA ASP A 81 14.64 10.21 3.66
C ASP A 81 15.22 11.62 3.50
N TYR A 82 16.44 11.68 2.98
CA TYR A 82 17.15 12.95 2.82
C TYR A 82 16.47 13.93 1.85
N ALA A 83 15.69 13.45 0.88
CA ALA A 83 14.91 14.33 0.00
C ALA A 83 13.76 14.98 0.79
N ARG A 84 13.08 14.21 1.64
CA ARG A 84 12.06 14.74 2.54
C ARG A 84 12.63 15.66 3.60
N VAL A 85 13.81 15.35 4.15
CA VAL A 85 14.56 16.23 5.07
C VAL A 85 14.76 17.60 4.42
N LEU A 86 15.24 17.64 3.18
CA LEU A 86 15.44 18.89 2.43
C LEU A 86 14.11 19.62 2.18
N CYS A 87 13.05 18.92 1.75
CA CYS A 87 11.73 19.52 1.56
C CYS A 87 11.19 20.16 2.85
N LEU A 88 11.32 19.49 3.99
CA LEU A 88 10.92 20.03 5.30
C LEU A 88 11.78 21.23 5.70
N ALA A 89 13.10 21.17 5.47
CA ALA A 89 14.00 22.28 5.73
C ALA A 89 13.64 23.52 4.91
N GLU A 90 13.38 23.36 3.61
CA GLU A 90 12.93 24.42 2.72
C GLU A 90 11.65 25.09 3.22
N ARG A 91 10.66 24.29 3.61
CA ARG A 91 9.39 24.80 4.16
C ARG A 91 9.58 25.58 5.47
N ILE A 92 10.43 25.09 6.37
CA ILE A 92 10.73 25.75 7.64
C ILE A 92 11.46 27.09 7.40
N LEU A 93 12.38 27.12 6.44
CA LEU A 93 13.25 28.25 6.17
C LEU A 93 12.71 29.25 5.14
N ALA A 94 11.61 28.93 4.45
CA ALA A 94 10.98 29.79 3.46
C ALA A 94 10.77 31.25 3.94
N PRO A 95 10.32 31.53 5.19
CA PRO A 95 10.18 32.91 5.67
C PRO A 95 11.51 33.68 5.80
N ALA A 96 12.62 32.98 6.05
CA ALA A 96 13.94 33.59 6.05
C ALA A 96 14.46 33.81 4.64
N ARG A 97 14.32 32.82 3.74
CA ARG A 97 14.77 32.91 2.34
C ARG A 97 14.21 34.12 1.61
N GLN A 98 12.94 34.46 1.84
CA GLN A 98 12.29 35.63 1.26
C GLN A 98 12.94 36.97 1.62
N LYS A 99 13.70 37.02 2.73
CA LYS A 99 14.34 38.23 3.26
C LYS A 99 15.85 38.27 2.98
N MET A 100 16.43 37.17 2.52
CA MET A 100 17.86 37.01 2.27
C MET A 100 18.28 37.56 0.92
N ARG A 101 19.53 38.03 0.84
CA ARG A 101 20.20 38.35 -0.43
C ARG A 101 20.51 37.07 -1.19
N VAL A 102 20.71 37.18 -2.50
CA VAL A 102 21.08 36.04 -3.36
C VAL A 102 22.29 35.27 -2.82
N THR A 103 23.34 35.99 -2.39
CA THR A 103 24.55 35.39 -1.82
C THR A 103 24.30 34.64 -0.51
N GLU A 104 23.36 35.11 0.32
CA GLU A 104 22.99 34.44 1.58
C GLU A 104 22.16 33.19 1.30
N ASN A 105 21.26 33.25 0.30
CA ASN A 105 20.53 32.08 -0.18
C ASN A 105 21.47 30.98 -0.69
N THR A 106 22.50 31.34 -1.47
CA THR A 106 23.51 30.36 -1.92
C THR A 106 24.26 29.71 -0.76
N LEU A 107 24.61 30.48 0.28
CA LEU A 107 25.21 29.92 1.49
C LEU A 107 24.22 29.00 2.23
N LEU A 108 22.93 29.31 2.20
CA LEU A 108 21.91 28.49 2.86
C LEU A 108 21.74 27.16 2.15
N ASP A 109 21.72 27.17 0.82
CA ASP A 109 21.70 25.94 0.00
C ASP A 109 22.89 25.05 0.31
N LEU A 110 24.10 25.63 0.40
CA LEU A 110 25.31 24.91 0.81
C LEU A 110 25.21 24.37 2.24
N ALA A 111 24.69 25.16 3.18
CA ALA A 111 24.49 24.74 4.56
C ALA A 111 23.50 23.55 4.67
N LEU A 112 22.43 23.54 3.86
CA LEU A 112 21.43 22.47 3.86
C LEU A 112 21.97 21.13 3.38
N ARG A 113 23.06 21.13 2.60
CA ARG A 113 23.72 19.88 2.20
C ARG A 113 24.20 19.04 3.37
N PHE A 114 24.56 19.68 4.49
CA PHE A 114 24.91 18.99 5.73
C PHE A 114 23.81 18.02 6.21
N PHE A 115 22.54 18.32 5.93
CA PHE A 115 21.41 17.50 6.34
C PHE A 115 20.94 16.54 5.25
N GLY A 116 21.03 16.92 3.98
CA GLY A 116 20.53 16.14 2.85
C GLY A 116 21.55 15.22 2.17
N TYR A 117 22.85 15.40 2.41
CA TYR A 117 23.91 14.64 1.74
C TYR A 117 25.02 14.26 2.73
N PRO A 118 24.74 13.39 3.73
CA PRO A 118 25.69 13.07 4.80
C PRO A 118 26.95 12.32 4.35
N GLU A 119 26.92 11.74 3.14
CA GLU A 119 28.07 11.04 2.53
C GLU A 119 29.07 12.01 1.89
N GLU A 120 28.70 13.28 1.72
CA GLU A 120 29.60 14.31 1.17
C GLU A 120 30.55 14.85 2.23
N ASP A 121 31.63 15.52 1.77
CA ASP A 121 32.45 16.31 2.67
C ASP A 121 31.60 17.42 3.31
N ALA A 122 31.49 17.36 4.64
CA ALA A 122 30.69 18.29 5.41
C ALA A 122 31.33 19.68 5.55
N GLN A 123 32.64 19.82 5.30
CA GLN A 123 33.37 21.07 5.56
C GLN A 123 32.81 22.29 4.81
N PRO A 124 32.47 22.23 3.51
CA PRO A 124 31.87 23.36 2.80
C PRO A 124 30.53 23.81 3.40
N ALA A 125 29.71 22.85 3.85
CA ALA A 125 28.42 23.14 4.49
C ALA A 125 28.60 23.76 5.88
N ILE A 126 29.58 23.29 6.65
CA ILE A 126 29.96 23.86 7.95
C ILE A 126 30.46 25.30 7.80
N ASP A 127 31.33 25.56 6.82
CA ASP A 127 31.84 26.91 6.54
C ASP A 127 30.72 27.87 6.11
N ALA A 128 29.75 27.38 5.35
CA ALA A 128 28.59 28.16 4.95
C ALA A 128 27.67 28.48 6.14
N MET A 129 27.43 27.50 7.03
CA MET A 129 26.70 27.72 8.29
C MET A 129 27.38 28.76 9.17
N GLU A 130 28.70 28.70 9.35
CA GLU A 130 29.43 29.65 10.20
C GLU A 130 29.41 31.08 9.64
N LYS A 131 29.40 31.23 8.30
CA LYS A 131 29.24 32.54 7.65
C LYS A 131 27.83 33.13 7.81
N LEU A 132 26.80 32.29 7.77
CA LEU A 132 25.41 32.71 7.87
C LEU A 132 24.97 32.96 9.31
N VAL A 133 25.18 31.97 10.16
CA VAL A 133 24.80 31.98 11.57
C VAL A 133 25.98 31.46 12.38
N PRO A 134 26.89 32.34 12.81
CA PRO A 134 28.04 31.96 13.61
C PRO A 134 27.61 31.15 14.83
N LYS A 135 28.31 30.04 15.11
CA LYS A 135 28.02 29.10 16.22
C LYS A 135 26.75 28.25 16.07
N ALA A 136 26.10 28.24 14.90
CA ALA A 136 25.02 27.29 14.65
C ALA A 136 25.53 25.84 14.72
N PHE A 137 26.72 25.58 14.17
CA PHE A 137 27.37 24.28 14.20
C PHE A 137 28.14 24.05 15.51
N ALA A 138 28.05 22.82 16.02
CA ALA A 138 28.94 22.35 17.07
C ALA A 138 29.24 20.86 16.87
N LEU A 139 30.51 20.48 16.95
CA LEU A 139 30.94 19.09 16.87
C LEU A 139 30.25 18.29 17.99
N ASN A 140 29.75 17.09 17.67
CA ASN A 140 28.99 16.20 18.56
C ASN A 140 27.56 16.65 18.94
N LYS A 141 27.03 17.75 18.40
CA LYS A 141 25.58 18.02 18.49
C LYS A 141 24.82 17.10 17.53
N LYS A 142 23.63 16.67 17.93
CA LYS A 142 22.68 16.01 17.03
C LYS A 142 22.37 16.93 15.84
N PRO A 143 22.34 16.43 14.59
CA PRO A 143 22.03 17.22 13.41
C PRO A 143 20.75 18.06 13.54
N SER A 144 19.66 17.51 14.08
CA SER A 144 18.43 18.27 14.32
C SER A 144 18.62 19.50 15.22
N ARG A 145 19.50 19.42 16.23
CA ARG A 145 19.85 20.56 17.09
C ARG A 145 20.72 21.60 16.39
N ILE A 146 21.53 21.19 15.42
CA ILE A 146 22.31 22.11 14.58
C ILE A 146 21.34 22.88 13.67
N PHE A 147 20.41 22.18 13.01
CA PHE A 147 19.35 22.80 12.22
C PHE A 147 18.51 23.76 13.05
N ARG A 148 18.18 23.40 14.30
CA ARG A 148 17.49 24.30 15.21
C ARG A 148 18.25 25.58 15.49
N SER A 149 19.56 25.48 15.77
CA SER A 149 20.40 26.66 15.98
C SER A 149 20.50 27.54 14.73
N LEU A 150 20.49 26.94 13.53
CA LEU A 150 20.36 27.68 12.27
C LEU A 150 19.02 28.43 12.19
N CYS A 151 17.90 27.75 12.48
CA CYS A 151 16.56 28.38 12.51
C CYS A 151 16.46 29.53 13.51
N ASP A 152 17.03 29.35 14.72
CA ASP A 152 17.06 30.36 15.77
C ASP A 152 17.84 31.61 15.29
N GLY A 153 19.00 31.41 14.68
CA GLY A 153 19.82 32.51 14.16
C GLY A 153 19.24 33.21 12.94
N LEU A 154 18.43 32.51 12.15
CA LEU A 154 17.69 33.08 11.02
C LEU A 154 16.33 33.70 11.42
N GLY A 155 15.96 33.60 12.70
CA GLY A 155 14.76 34.23 13.24
C GLY A 155 13.44 33.62 12.76
N VAL A 156 13.44 32.33 12.37
CA VAL A 156 12.22 31.62 11.93
C VAL A 156 11.58 30.76 13.02
N THR A 157 12.26 30.60 14.15
CA THR A 157 11.78 29.80 15.27
C THR A 157 10.54 30.43 15.92
N ASP A 158 9.47 29.65 16.02
CA ASP A 158 8.30 29.98 16.83
C ASP A 158 8.10 28.93 17.93
N ASN A 159 8.24 29.36 19.18
CA ASN A 159 8.14 28.51 20.38
C ASN A 159 6.72 28.39 20.94
N ALA A 160 5.73 29.05 20.35
CA ALA A 160 4.33 28.86 20.76
C ALA A 160 3.93 27.39 20.62
N ALA A 161 3.24 26.87 21.65
CA ALA A 161 2.79 25.48 21.65
C ALA A 161 1.85 25.23 20.46
N GLY A 162 2.18 24.25 19.63
CA GLY A 162 1.39 23.91 18.44
C GLY A 162 1.62 24.83 17.24
N SER A 163 2.66 25.67 17.25
CA SER A 163 3.05 26.46 16.08
C SER A 163 3.36 25.58 14.87
N GLU A 164 3.18 26.13 13.67
CA GLU A 164 3.54 25.43 12.44
C GLU A 164 5.03 25.05 12.42
N PHE A 165 5.89 25.95 12.93
CA PHE A 165 7.32 25.68 13.09
C PHE A 165 7.57 24.45 13.98
N GLN A 166 6.93 24.34 15.16
CA GLN A 166 7.10 23.18 16.03
C GLN A 166 6.69 21.88 15.34
N ARG A 167 5.56 21.90 14.61
CA ARG A 167 5.05 20.75 13.86
C ARG A 167 6.03 20.32 12.75
N LEU A 168 6.51 21.26 11.93
CA LEU A 168 7.44 20.97 10.83
C LEU A 168 8.82 20.56 11.36
N TYR A 169 9.32 21.23 12.40
CA TYR A 169 10.59 20.89 13.02
C TYR A 169 10.56 19.49 13.66
N ALA A 170 9.45 19.10 14.28
CA ALA A 170 9.29 17.73 14.79
C ALA A 170 9.37 16.71 13.65
N GLN A 171 8.66 16.94 12.54
CA GLN A 171 8.75 16.07 11.36
C GLN A 171 10.18 16.01 10.80
N PHE A 172 10.87 17.14 10.69
CA PHE A 172 12.26 17.21 10.23
C PHE A 172 13.19 16.41 11.15
N ALA A 173 13.07 16.59 12.46
CA ALA A 173 13.92 15.91 13.43
C ALA A 173 13.67 14.39 13.46
N ASP A 174 12.41 13.97 13.30
CA ASP A 174 12.03 12.57 13.19
C ASP A 174 12.60 11.93 11.91
N GLU A 175 12.42 12.59 10.77
CA GLU A 175 12.91 12.12 9.46
C GLU A 175 14.43 12.00 9.43
N LEU A 176 15.14 12.95 10.03
CA LEU A 176 16.61 12.96 10.07
C LEU A 176 17.21 11.87 10.97
N SER A 177 16.40 11.21 11.80
CA SER A 177 16.88 10.19 12.75
C SER A 177 16.77 8.78 12.18
N SER A 178 17.89 8.05 12.19
CA SER A 178 17.81 6.59 12.08
C SER A 178 17.31 6.02 13.41
N ARG A 179 16.26 5.20 13.35
CA ARG A 179 15.66 4.60 14.54
C ARG A 179 15.11 3.22 14.25
N LYS A 180 15.19 2.34 15.26
CA LYS A 180 14.47 1.09 15.28
C LYS A 180 13.00 1.38 15.58
N ILE A 181 12.12 0.91 14.71
CA ILE A 181 10.67 0.97 14.85
C ILE A 181 10.21 -0.45 15.12
N ASP A 182 9.71 -0.67 16.34
CA ASP A 182 9.03 -1.92 16.67
C ASP A 182 7.64 -1.92 16.05
N PHE A 183 7.23 -3.08 15.54
CA PHE A 183 5.92 -3.28 14.96
C PHE A 183 5.37 -4.68 15.28
N LYS A 184 4.06 -4.82 15.12
CA LYS A 184 3.35 -6.11 15.18
C LYS A 184 3.02 -6.54 13.76
N LEU A 185 3.51 -7.70 13.35
CA LEU A 185 3.15 -8.36 12.11
C LEU A 185 2.05 -9.38 12.39
N TYR A 186 0.90 -9.20 11.75
CA TYR A 186 -0.25 -10.09 11.87
C TYR A 186 -0.24 -11.07 10.70
N VAL A 187 -0.12 -12.37 10.98
CA VAL A 187 -0.25 -13.45 9.99
C VAL A 187 -1.60 -14.12 10.24
N SER A 188 -2.60 -13.72 9.47
CA SER A 188 -4.01 -13.91 9.82
C SER A 188 -4.77 -14.85 8.89
N LEU A 189 -5.61 -15.69 9.50
CA LEU A 189 -6.62 -16.52 8.83
C LEU A 189 -8.04 -15.93 8.96
N ASN A 190 -8.22 -14.93 9.82
CA ASN A 190 -9.52 -14.33 10.11
C ASN A 190 -10.18 -13.73 8.85
N PRO A 191 -11.42 -14.16 8.50
CA PRO A 191 -12.11 -13.66 7.32
C PRO A 191 -12.37 -12.15 7.36
N ALA A 192 -12.53 -11.57 8.55
CA ALA A 192 -12.69 -10.14 8.74
C ALA A 192 -11.48 -9.35 8.20
N HIS A 193 -10.26 -9.83 8.43
CA HIS A 193 -9.03 -9.18 7.96
C HIS A 193 -8.86 -9.27 6.44
N PHE A 194 -9.41 -10.31 5.79
CA PHE A 194 -9.42 -10.43 4.34
C PHE A 194 -10.40 -9.45 3.69
N ILE A 195 -11.66 -9.42 4.13
CA ILE A 195 -12.65 -8.51 3.54
C ILE A 195 -12.32 -7.05 3.82
N THR A 196 -11.64 -6.76 4.93
CA THR A 196 -11.11 -5.44 5.27
C THR A 196 -9.66 -5.24 4.85
N MET A 197 -9.17 -5.99 3.87
CA MET A 197 -7.78 -5.88 3.43
C MET A 197 -7.46 -4.44 3.03
N SER A 198 -8.33 -3.73 2.30
CA SER A 198 -8.12 -2.31 1.99
C SER A 198 -9.03 -1.41 2.81
N ASN A 199 -8.46 -0.32 3.36
CA ASN A 199 -9.16 0.71 4.13
C ASN A 199 -10.42 1.23 3.40
N PRO A 200 -11.45 1.72 4.12
CA PRO A 200 -12.69 2.17 3.51
C PRO A 200 -12.48 3.36 2.57
N LYS A 201 -13.12 3.34 1.39
CA LYS A 201 -13.22 4.52 0.53
C LYS A 201 -13.88 5.66 1.30
N ASN A 202 -13.42 6.90 1.08
CA ASN A 202 -13.91 8.11 1.75
C ASN A 202 -13.82 8.07 3.29
N ASP A 203 -12.71 7.55 3.84
CA ASP A 203 -12.48 7.59 5.29
C ASP A 203 -12.26 9.04 5.77
N LYS A 204 -13.13 9.48 6.69
CA LYS A 204 -13.16 10.85 7.24
C LYS A 204 -11.92 11.23 8.05
N ARG A 205 -11.08 10.27 8.46
CA ARG A 205 -9.86 10.54 9.25
C ARG A 205 -8.61 10.75 8.37
N GLY A 206 -8.75 10.75 7.05
CA GLY A 206 -7.67 11.07 6.11
C GLY A 206 -6.81 9.88 5.68
N ASP A 207 -5.68 10.19 5.04
CA ASP A 207 -4.92 9.32 4.14
C ASP A 207 -4.37 8.04 4.78
N THR A 208 -5.10 6.95 4.57
CA THR A 208 -4.50 5.62 4.43
C THR A 208 -5.08 5.03 3.15
N LEU A 209 -4.23 4.69 2.17
CA LEU A 209 -4.70 4.38 0.83
C LEU A 209 -5.76 3.28 0.78
N THR A 210 -6.79 3.59 -0.01
CA THR A 210 -7.90 2.76 -0.43
C THR A 210 -7.58 2.19 -1.81
N SER A 211 -7.60 0.87 -1.99
CA SER A 211 -7.47 0.21 -3.28
C SER A 211 -8.81 -0.32 -3.77
N CYS A 212 -8.79 -0.99 -4.91
CA CYS A 212 -9.88 -1.83 -5.41
C CYS A 212 -10.49 -2.79 -4.38
N HIS A 213 -9.67 -3.35 -3.49
CA HIS A 213 -10.08 -4.30 -2.45
C HIS A 213 -10.84 -3.65 -1.28
N SER A 214 -11.25 -2.39 -1.40
CA SER A 214 -12.05 -1.72 -0.37
C SER A 214 -13.43 -2.33 -0.37
N PHE A 215 -13.86 -2.84 0.78
CA PHE A 215 -15.13 -3.57 0.87
C PHE A 215 -16.34 -2.72 0.49
N ASN A 216 -16.32 -1.40 0.76
CA ASN A 216 -17.39 -0.47 0.42
C ASN A 216 -17.30 0.09 -1.01
N SER A 217 -16.80 -0.71 -1.95
CA SER A 217 -16.61 -0.31 -3.35
C SER A 217 -17.21 -1.36 -4.26
N THR A 218 -17.86 -0.94 -5.34
CA THR A 218 -18.30 -1.78 -6.47
C THR A 218 -17.49 -1.53 -7.74
N SER A 219 -16.59 -0.53 -7.72
CA SER A 219 -15.91 -0.01 -8.91
C SER A 219 -14.95 -0.98 -9.64
N TYR A 220 -14.78 -2.21 -9.17
CA TYR A 220 -13.89 -3.17 -9.83
C TYR A 220 -14.42 -4.60 -9.77
N GLN A 221 -14.24 -5.31 -10.89
CA GLN A 221 -14.62 -6.71 -11.03
C GLN A 221 -13.93 -7.67 -10.05
N TYR A 222 -12.79 -7.28 -9.48
CA TYR A 222 -12.00 -8.12 -8.57
C TYR A 222 -12.29 -7.90 -7.08
N ASN A 223 -13.38 -7.20 -6.75
CA ASN A 223 -13.76 -6.89 -5.38
C ASN A 223 -14.11 -8.14 -4.56
N ASN A 224 -14.65 -9.18 -5.18
CA ASN A 224 -14.91 -10.47 -4.53
C ASN A 224 -13.62 -11.24 -4.17
N GLY A 225 -12.46 -10.89 -4.72
CA GLY A 225 -11.20 -11.60 -4.51
C GLY A 225 -10.82 -11.77 -3.03
N CYS A 226 -11.14 -10.77 -2.20
CA CYS A 226 -10.93 -10.83 -0.76
C CYS A 226 -11.67 -12.00 -0.10
N SER A 227 -12.96 -12.16 -0.45
CA SER A 227 -13.77 -13.29 0.02
C SER A 227 -13.32 -14.62 -0.58
N GLY A 228 -12.83 -14.62 -1.82
CA GLY A 228 -12.23 -15.80 -2.46
C GLY A 228 -10.98 -16.30 -1.72
N TYR A 229 -10.04 -15.41 -1.37
CA TYR A 229 -8.87 -15.77 -0.55
C TYR A 229 -9.26 -16.26 0.84
N ALA A 230 -10.28 -15.63 1.46
CA ALA A 230 -10.76 -16.04 2.78
C ALA A 230 -11.36 -17.46 2.78
N ARG A 231 -11.86 -17.93 1.64
CA ARG A 231 -12.54 -19.24 1.50
C ARG A 231 -11.65 -20.37 0.97
N ASP A 232 -10.45 -20.07 0.46
CA ASP A 232 -9.54 -21.11 -0.01
C ASP A 232 -8.83 -21.85 1.15
N GLN A 233 -7.99 -22.85 0.85
CA GLN A 233 -7.29 -23.65 1.85
C GLN A 233 -5.92 -23.09 2.31
N TYR A 234 -5.26 -22.27 1.49
CA TYR A 234 -3.81 -22.05 1.56
C TYR A 234 -3.37 -20.59 1.60
N SER A 235 -4.28 -19.64 1.37
CA SER A 235 -4.00 -18.21 1.51
C SER A 235 -4.08 -17.74 2.96
N PHE A 236 -3.26 -16.78 3.33
CA PHE A 236 -3.37 -16.01 4.56
C PHE A 236 -2.93 -14.58 4.31
N ILE A 237 -3.49 -13.64 5.06
CA ILE A 237 -3.12 -12.22 4.94
C ILE A 237 -2.05 -11.86 5.96
N VAL A 238 -1.01 -11.17 5.51
CA VAL A 238 0.05 -10.62 6.35
C VAL A 238 -0.06 -9.11 6.36
N PHE A 239 -0.17 -8.49 7.52
CA PHE A 239 -0.35 -7.03 7.63
C PHE A 239 0.27 -6.39 8.87
N VAL A 240 0.46 -5.07 8.81
CA VAL A 240 0.77 -4.19 9.94
C VAL A 240 -0.32 -3.13 10.02
N ALA A 241 -0.83 -2.90 11.22
CA ALA A 241 -1.82 -1.85 11.50
C ALA A 241 -1.16 -0.56 11.97
N ALA A 242 -1.85 0.56 11.81
CA ALA A 242 -1.37 1.88 12.23
C ALA A 242 -1.14 1.97 13.75
N ASP A 243 -2.02 1.39 14.55
CA ASP A 243 -1.86 1.31 16.00
C ASP A 243 -2.25 -0.08 16.54
N PRO A 244 -1.28 -0.97 16.79
CA PRO A 244 -1.58 -2.32 17.29
C PRO A 244 -2.23 -2.34 18.68
N LYS A 245 -2.30 -1.21 19.40
CA LYS A 245 -3.01 -1.10 20.68
C LYS A 245 -4.49 -0.75 20.51
N ASN A 246 -4.90 -0.32 19.31
CA ASN A 246 -6.28 -0.06 18.97
C ASN A 246 -6.81 -1.17 18.05
N PRO A 247 -7.64 -2.11 18.56
CA PRO A 247 -8.18 -3.23 17.78
C PRO A 247 -8.91 -2.80 16.51
N GLU A 248 -9.59 -1.64 16.52
CA GLU A 248 -10.31 -1.11 15.36
C GLU A 248 -9.39 -0.92 14.14
N THR A 249 -8.14 -0.51 14.39
CA THR A 249 -7.16 -0.25 13.31
C THR A 249 -6.72 -1.52 12.60
N LEU A 250 -6.87 -2.69 13.23
CA LEU A 250 -6.62 -3.98 12.59
C LEU A 250 -7.58 -4.19 11.42
N ASN A 251 -8.81 -3.70 11.54
CA ASN A 251 -9.84 -3.79 10.52
C ASN A 251 -9.65 -2.68 9.48
N ASN A 252 -9.55 -1.42 9.88
CA ASN A 252 -9.75 -0.29 8.95
C ASN A 252 -8.55 0.66 8.75
N ARG A 253 -7.36 0.36 9.31
CA ARG A 253 -6.15 1.19 9.21
C ARG A 253 -4.87 0.36 9.06
N LYS A 254 -4.83 -0.49 8.03
CA LYS A 254 -3.62 -1.26 7.67
C LYS A 254 -2.63 -0.36 6.93
N THR A 255 -1.38 -0.31 7.39
CA THR A 255 -0.30 0.49 6.78
C THR A 255 0.49 -0.30 5.74
N MET A 256 0.46 -1.62 5.86
CA MET A 256 0.93 -2.57 4.85
C MET A 256 0.05 -3.82 4.86
N ARG A 257 -0.04 -4.50 3.71
CA ARG A 257 -0.74 -5.79 3.55
C ARG A 257 -0.21 -6.58 2.36
N GLN A 258 -0.22 -7.91 2.49
CA GLN A 258 0.15 -8.87 1.46
C GLN A 258 -0.66 -10.15 1.62
N ILE A 259 -0.91 -10.84 0.52
CA ILE A 259 -1.39 -12.22 0.56
C ILE A 259 -0.17 -13.14 0.47
N PHE A 260 -0.17 -14.15 1.31
CA PHE A 260 0.79 -15.23 1.25
C PHE A 260 0.06 -16.54 1.00
N GLY A 261 0.73 -17.47 0.33
CA GLY A 261 0.22 -18.80 0.02
C GLY A 261 1.13 -19.88 0.57
N TYR A 262 0.58 -20.80 1.35
CA TYR A 262 1.33 -21.92 1.91
C TYR A 262 0.44 -23.16 2.08
N MET A 263 0.89 -24.29 1.53
CA MET A 263 0.31 -25.59 1.84
C MET A 263 1.14 -26.24 2.96
N PRO A 264 0.56 -26.53 4.14
CA PRO A 264 1.29 -27.21 5.22
C PRO A 264 1.97 -28.50 4.76
N GLY A 265 3.25 -28.65 5.09
CA GLY A 265 4.11 -29.76 4.73
C GLY A 265 4.69 -29.69 3.31
N ASN A 266 4.43 -28.61 2.57
CA ASN A 266 4.80 -28.51 1.15
C ASN A 266 6.15 -27.83 0.90
N GLY A 267 6.66 -27.06 1.87
CA GLY A 267 7.93 -26.35 1.75
C GLY A 267 7.99 -25.26 0.68
N VAL A 268 6.84 -24.82 0.14
CA VAL A 268 6.75 -23.71 -0.83
C VAL A 268 5.89 -22.59 -0.28
N LEU A 269 6.46 -21.39 -0.21
CA LEU A 269 5.80 -20.17 0.25
C LEU A 269 5.72 -19.16 -0.90
N LEU A 270 4.50 -18.69 -1.21
CA LEU A 270 4.28 -17.52 -2.06
C LEU A 270 4.17 -16.27 -1.21
N GLN A 271 4.79 -15.18 -1.67
CA GLN A 271 4.55 -13.82 -1.18
C GLN A 271 4.06 -12.96 -2.36
N SER A 272 2.81 -12.48 -2.28
CA SER A 272 2.20 -11.62 -3.31
C SER A 272 2.74 -10.18 -3.27
N ARG A 273 2.22 -9.34 -4.18
CA ARG A 273 2.46 -7.89 -4.23
C ARG A 273 2.27 -7.22 -2.87
N LEU A 274 3.21 -6.34 -2.49
CA LEU A 274 3.05 -5.46 -1.33
C LEU A 274 2.09 -4.32 -1.63
N TYR A 275 1.15 -4.09 -0.71
CA TYR A 275 0.37 -2.87 -0.68
C TYR A 275 0.73 -2.09 0.57
N ASN A 276 1.10 -0.82 0.43
CA ASN A 276 1.42 0.09 1.52
C ASN A 276 0.40 1.24 1.59
N THR A 277 0.71 2.28 2.38
CA THR A 277 -0.13 3.48 2.51
C THR A 277 -0.24 4.31 1.23
N SER A 278 0.55 4.02 0.19
CA SER A 278 0.62 4.75 -1.08
C SER A 278 0.16 3.95 -2.29
N GLY A 279 -0.22 2.68 -2.13
CA GLY A 279 -0.69 1.88 -3.27
C GLY A 279 -0.28 0.42 -3.18
N GLY A 280 -0.68 -0.33 -4.20
CA GLY A 280 0.09 -1.51 -4.59
C GLY A 280 1.44 -1.05 -5.13
N THR A 281 2.52 -1.66 -4.66
CA THR A 281 3.88 -1.28 -5.07
C THR A 281 4.27 -1.93 -6.38
N TYR A 282 5.30 -1.38 -7.03
CA TYR A 282 5.95 -1.97 -8.19
C TYR A 282 7.42 -2.22 -7.86
N GLY A 283 7.97 -3.33 -8.33
CA GLY A 283 9.34 -3.73 -8.04
C GLY A 283 9.60 -4.09 -6.57
N ALA A 284 10.86 -4.41 -6.29
CA ALA A 284 11.28 -4.83 -4.96
C ALA A 284 11.14 -3.72 -3.92
N GLN A 285 10.57 -4.07 -2.77
CA GLN A 285 10.42 -3.19 -1.62
C GLN A 285 11.25 -3.73 -0.46
N GLU A 286 11.96 -2.84 0.26
CA GLU A 286 12.85 -3.24 1.35
C GLU A 286 12.14 -4.07 2.42
N ASP A 287 10.94 -3.65 2.80
CA ASP A 287 10.13 -4.30 3.83
C ASP A 287 9.62 -5.71 3.43
N MET A 288 9.51 -6.03 2.13
CA MET A 288 9.00 -7.33 1.68
C MET A 288 9.88 -8.48 2.16
N GLN A 289 11.20 -8.31 2.10
CA GLN A 289 12.12 -9.33 2.57
C GLN A 289 11.97 -9.54 4.07
N LEU A 290 11.90 -8.47 4.85
CA LEU A 290 11.72 -8.54 6.30
C LEU A 290 10.47 -9.36 6.69
N TYR A 291 9.31 -9.06 6.08
CA TYR A 291 8.07 -9.79 6.39
C TYR A 291 8.15 -11.25 5.97
N ARG A 292 8.74 -11.54 4.81
CA ARG A 292 8.92 -12.90 4.33
C ARG A 292 9.84 -13.70 5.25
N ASP A 293 10.96 -13.13 5.68
CA ASP A 293 11.93 -13.80 6.55
C ASP A 293 11.31 -14.12 7.93
N LEU A 294 10.45 -13.24 8.45
CA LEU A 294 9.68 -13.49 9.67
C LEU A 294 8.70 -14.67 9.47
N VAL A 295 7.92 -14.67 8.38
CA VAL A 295 6.96 -15.75 8.08
C VAL A 295 7.66 -17.09 7.84
N GLN A 296 8.75 -17.10 7.07
CA GLN A 296 9.57 -18.29 6.80
C GLN A 296 10.12 -18.92 8.08
N ARG A 297 10.62 -18.08 9.00
CA ARG A 297 11.13 -18.54 10.29
C ARG A 297 10.04 -19.22 11.11
N GLU A 298 8.87 -18.59 11.25
CA GLU A 298 7.76 -19.18 11.99
C GLU A 298 7.31 -20.50 11.35
N ILE A 299 7.10 -20.53 10.02
CA ILE A 299 6.67 -21.76 9.32
C ILE A 299 7.68 -22.90 9.50
N SER A 300 8.97 -22.62 9.33
CA SER A 300 10.03 -23.63 9.56
C SER A 300 10.00 -24.17 10.98
N GLU A 301 9.84 -23.32 11.99
CA GLU A 301 9.77 -23.73 13.39
C GLU A 301 8.52 -24.59 13.66
N LEU A 302 7.35 -24.20 13.14
CA LEU A 302 6.08 -24.93 13.31
C LEU A 302 6.08 -26.32 12.68
N GLU A 303 6.93 -26.54 11.69
CA GLU A 303 7.12 -27.83 11.02
C GLU A 303 8.34 -28.60 11.54
N GLY A 304 9.10 -28.04 12.49
CA GLY A 304 10.33 -28.66 12.99
C GLY A 304 11.43 -28.77 11.92
N ALA A 305 11.40 -27.92 10.90
CA ALA A 305 12.33 -27.89 9.79
C ALA A 305 13.40 -26.81 9.99
N VAL A 306 14.54 -26.97 9.32
CA VAL A 306 15.60 -25.95 9.32
C VAL A 306 15.13 -24.74 8.48
N ASN A 307 15.33 -23.52 8.99
CA ASN A 307 14.97 -22.28 8.29
C ASN A 307 15.96 -21.95 7.16
N LEU A 308 15.97 -22.75 6.10
CA LEU A 308 16.81 -22.57 4.91
C LEU A 308 15.95 -22.57 3.65
N TRP A 309 15.73 -21.38 3.10
CA TRP A 309 14.87 -21.16 1.94
C TRP A 309 15.67 -20.56 0.77
N GLN A 310 15.39 -21.04 -0.44
CA GLN A 310 15.84 -20.40 -1.67
C GLN A 310 14.68 -19.59 -2.24
N THR A 311 14.92 -18.30 -2.48
CA THR A 311 13.87 -17.35 -2.93
C THR A 311 14.11 -16.91 -4.36
N TYR A 312 13.06 -16.93 -5.17
CA TYR A 312 13.05 -16.55 -6.57
C TYR A 312 11.92 -15.55 -6.83
N THR A 313 12.07 -14.71 -7.85
CA THR A 313 10.92 -14.00 -8.42
C THR A 313 10.01 -15.02 -9.10
N TYR A 314 8.70 -14.93 -8.88
CA TYR A 314 7.75 -15.90 -9.42
C TYR A 314 7.59 -15.77 -10.94
N HIS A 315 7.50 -14.55 -11.45
CA HIS A 315 7.44 -14.33 -12.89
C HIS A 315 8.69 -14.93 -13.58
N ASN A 316 8.47 -15.72 -14.64
CA ASN A 316 9.51 -16.46 -15.36
C ASN A 316 10.35 -17.45 -14.51
N ASN A 317 9.80 -17.92 -13.38
CA ASN A 317 10.45 -18.99 -12.64
C ASN A 317 10.21 -20.36 -13.31
N SER A 318 11.21 -21.24 -13.29
CA SER A 318 11.09 -22.65 -13.72
C SER A 318 11.00 -23.62 -12.55
N HIS A 319 10.89 -23.09 -11.33
CA HIS A 319 11.08 -23.83 -10.10
C HIS A 319 9.79 -24.35 -9.48
N CYS A 320 8.68 -23.62 -9.59
CA CYS A 320 7.37 -23.96 -9.00
C CYS A 320 6.23 -23.22 -9.73
N VAL A 321 5.07 -23.86 -9.81
CA VAL A 321 3.83 -23.27 -10.34
C VAL A 321 2.76 -23.33 -9.27
N ILE A 322 2.24 -22.16 -8.91
CA ILE A 322 1.07 -21.97 -8.06
C ILE A 322 -0.07 -21.48 -8.96
N GLY A 323 -1.17 -22.22 -8.97
CA GLY A 323 -2.31 -21.86 -9.81
C GLY A 323 -3.30 -20.94 -9.12
N THR A 324 -4.28 -20.54 -9.91
CA THR A 324 -5.48 -19.87 -9.44
C THR A 324 -6.57 -20.90 -9.27
N GLY A 325 -7.23 -20.90 -8.12
CA GLY A 325 -8.32 -21.83 -7.84
C GLY A 325 -9.55 -21.55 -8.70
N GLU A 326 -10.41 -22.56 -8.83
CA GLU A 326 -11.62 -22.47 -9.65
C GLU A 326 -12.53 -21.32 -9.19
N GLY A 327 -12.99 -20.53 -10.16
CA GLY A 327 -13.92 -19.43 -9.95
C GLY A 327 -13.36 -18.21 -9.24
N PHE A 328 -12.05 -18.14 -9.00
CA PHE A 328 -11.44 -17.00 -8.32
C PHE A 328 -11.62 -15.72 -9.14
N GLY A 329 -12.34 -14.76 -8.57
CA GLY A 329 -12.57 -13.46 -9.18
C GLY A 329 -11.57 -12.38 -8.81
N GLY A 330 -10.60 -12.69 -7.93
CA GLY A 330 -9.56 -11.73 -7.59
C GLY A 330 -8.45 -11.69 -8.63
N TYR A 331 -7.63 -10.66 -8.53
CA TYR A 331 -6.45 -10.51 -9.35
C TYR A 331 -5.30 -11.38 -8.81
N ALA A 332 -4.79 -12.29 -9.65
CA ALA A 332 -3.68 -13.17 -9.32
C ALA A 332 -2.34 -12.42 -9.48
N ASP A 333 -1.99 -11.60 -8.48
CA ASP A 333 -0.80 -10.73 -8.47
C ASP A 333 0.50 -11.44 -8.86
N TRP A 334 0.59 -12.74 -8.61
CA TRP A 334 1.80 -13.51 -8.86
C TRP A 334 2.14 -13.65 -10.34
N PHE A 335 1.19 -13.54 -11.27
CA PHE A 335 1.51 -13.65 -12.70
C PHE A 335 2.15 -12.41 -13.32
N TYR A 336 2.21 -11.29 -12.60
CA TYR A 336 2.65 -10.00 -13.15
C TYR A 336 4.11 -9.70 -12.81
N ALA A 337 4.90 -9.44 -13.84
CA ALA A 337 6.34 -9.20 -13.73
C ALA A 337 6.68 -8.05 -12.78
N ASP A 338 5.93 -6.95 -12.88
CA ASP A 338 6.26 -5.70 -12.19
C ASP A 338 5.87 -5.70 -10.71
N PHE A 339 5.20 -6.75 -10.23
CA PHE A 339 4.68 -6.82 -8.86
C PHE A 339 5.66 -7.46 -7.87
N ASP A 340 6.82 -7.91 -8.37
CA ASP A 340 7.92 -8.49 -7.62
C ASP A 340 7.52 -9.65 -6.67
N THR A 341 6.47 -10.38 -7.03
CA THR A 341 6.01 -11.56 -6.29
C THR A 341 7.16 -12.56 -6.13
N LYS A 342 7.32 -13.10 -4.91
CA LYS A 342 8.36 -14.08 -4.58
C LYS A 342 7.78 -15.45 -4.34
N ILE A 343 8.54 -16.47 -4.75
CA ILE A 343 8.41 -17.81 -4.20
C ILE A 343 9.65 -18.19 -3.42
N SER A 344 9.43 -18.91 -2.34
CA SER A 344 10.49 -19.46 -1.52
C SER A 344 10.30 -20.96 -1.39
N ILE A 345 11.32 -21.71 -1.74
CA ILE A 345 11.35 -23.17 -1.65
C ILE A 345 12.33 -23.55 -0.54
N ARG A 346 11.85 -24.30 0.44
CA ARG A 346 12.69 -24.78 1.54
C ARG A 346 13.60 -25.90 1.05
N ASN A 347 14.85 -25.91 1.50
CA ASN A 347 15.89 -26.80 0.96
C ASN A 347 15.55 -28.30 1.07
N ASP A 348 14.80 -28.70 2.10
CA ASP A 348 14.32 -30.08 2.31
C ASP A 348 13.20 -30.49 1.34
N HIS A 349 12.55 -29.53 0.68
CA HIS A 349 11.46 -29.75 -0.28
C HIS A 349 11.79 -29.37 -1.73
N ALA A 350 13.08 -29.18 -2.05
CA ALA A 350 13.51 -28.72 -3.37
C ALA A 350 13.13 -29.65 -4.54
N LYS A 351 12.63 -30.86 -4.28
CA LYS A 351 12.34 -31.90 -5.29
C LYS A 351 10.98 -32.58 -5.16
N ASP A 352 10.21 -32.32 -4.11
CA ASP A 352 9.01 -33.11 -3.78
C ASP A 352 7.81 -32.26 -3.37
N TYR A 353 7.88 -30.93 -3.53
CA TYR A 353 6.72 -30.08 -3.32
C TYR A 353 5.60 -30.43 -4.34
N GLN A 354 4.37 -30.21 -3.91
CA GLN A 354 3.14 -30.36 -4.68
C GLN A 354 2.65 -29.00 -5.14
N ARG A 355 2.03 -28.98 -6.33
CA ARG A 355 1.27 -27.82 -6.79
C ARG A 355 0.03 -27.63 -5.93
N PHE A 356 -0.29 -26.39 -5.63
CA PHE A 356 -1.54 -25.97 -5.01
C PHE A 356 -2.03 -24.69 -5.67
N ASP A 357 -3.31 -24.40 -5.51
CA ASP A 357 -3.97 -23.24 -6.08
C ASP A 357 -4.42 -22.29 -4.97
N LEU A 358 -4.44 -20.99 -5.27
CA LEU A 358 -4.88 -19.93 -4.37
C LEU A 358 -6.13 -19.25 -4.90
N GLY A 359 -6.98 -18.82 -3.98
CA GLY A 359 -8.29 -18.26 -4.26
C GLY A 359 -9.34 -19.30 -4.61
N THR A 360 -10.60 -18.91 -4.52
CA THR A 360 -11.76 -19.63 -5.05
C THR A 360 -12.89 -18.62 -5.29
N TYR A 361 -14.08 -19.05 -5.68
CA TYR A 361 -15.27 -18.20 -5.78
C TYR A 361 -15.40 -17.27 -4.56
N GLY A 362 -15.65 -15.99 -4.82
CA GLY A 362 -16.10 -15.10 -3.78
C GLY A 362 -17.59 -15.28 -3.50
N LEU A 363 -18.15 -14.45 -2.62
CA LEU A 363 -19.56 -14.50 -2.25
C LEU A 363 -20.27 -13.18 -2.54
N CYS A 364 -21.48 -13.27 -3.08
CA CYS A 364 -22.39 -12.15 -3.14
C CYS A 364 -22.75 -11.70 -1.73
N ILE A 365 -22.60 -10.40 -1.45
CA ILE A 365 -22.82 -9.84 -0.11
C ILE A 365 -24.28 -9.92 0.34
N SER A 366 -25.23 -9.89 -0.60
CA SER A 366 -26.68 -9.87 -0.32
C SER A 366 -27.27 -11.27 -0.15
N CYS A 367 -26.86 -12.27 -0.93
CA CYS A 367 -27.47 -13.61 -0.89
C CYS A 367 -26.50 -14.75 -0.57
N GLY A 368 -25.18 -14.49 -0.48
CA GLY A 368 -24.17 -15.50 -0.21
C GLY A 368 -23.96 -16.53 -1.33
N LYS A 369 -24.50 -16.32 -2.54
CA LYS A 369 -24.17 -17.16 -3.71
C LYS A 369 -22.72 -16.95 -4.13
N GLU A 370 -22.13 -17.99 -4.72
CA GLU A 370 -20.78 -17.92 -5.27
C GLU A 370 -20.75 -17.03 -6.51
N ILE A 371 -19.74 -16.16 -6.58
CA ILE A 371 -19.53 -15.21 -7.67
C ILE A 371 -18.06 -15.17 -8.07
N SER A 372 -17.79 -14.98 -9.36
CA SER A 372 -16.45 -14.87 -9.93
C SER A 372 -16.07 -13.44 -10.33
N ALA A 373 -16.93 -12.45 -10.09
CA ALA A 373 -16.63 -11.03 -10.27
C ALA A 373 -17.51 -10.16 -9.36
N ASN A 374 -17.15 -8.89 -9.20
CA ASN A 374 -17.91 -7.83 -8.50
C ASN A 374 -18.21 -8.16 -7.02
N LEU A 375 -19.28 -7.58 -6.44
CA LEU A 375 -19.74 -7.87 -5.08
C LEU A 375 -21.15 -8.49 -5.03
N TYR A 376 -21.89 -8.42 -6.13
CA TYR A 376 -23.26 -8.89 -6.26
C TYR A 376 -23.32 -9.97 -7.33
N CYS A 377 -24.22 -10.95 -7.16
CA CYS A 377 -24.59 -11.83 -8.26
C CYS A 377 -25.62 -11.13 -9.15
N TYR A 378 -25.79 -11.61 -10.39
CA TYR A 378 -26.77 -11.09 -11.35
C TYR A 378 -28.16 -10.88 -10.74
N ASP A 379 -28.66 -11.82 -9.94
CA ASP A 379 -30.00 -11.74 -9.32
C ASP A 379 -30.14 -10.68 -8.21
N CYS A 380 -29.04 -10.17 -7.68
CA CYS A 380 -29.02 -9.23 -6.55
C CYS A 380 -28.42 -7.87 -6.92
N ASP A 381 -28.07 -7.70 -8.19
CA ASP A 381 -27.47 -6.50 -8.69
C ASP A 381 -28.54 -5.72 -9.44
N ASP A 382 -29.21 -4.83 -8.72
CA ASP A 382 -30.30 -4.02 -9.25
C ASP A 382 -29.83 -3.09 -10.39
N GLU A 383 -28.51 -2.87 -10.52
CA GLU A 383 -27.90 -2.09 -11.61
C GLU A 383 -27.47 -2.97 -12.81
N ALA A 384 -27.58 -4.31 -12.75
CA ALA A 384 -27.17 -5.19 -13.84
C ALA A 384 -28.07 -5.11 -15.09
N GLU A 385 -29.30 -4.62 -14.96
CA GLU A 385 -30.20 -4.40 -16.11
C GLU A 385 -29.90 -3.09 -16.86
N ASP A 386 -29.17 -2.14 -16.26
CA ASP A 386 -28.89 -0.80 -16.80
C ASP A 386 -27.38 -0.53 -17.07
N ARG A 387 -26.49 -1.49 -16.81
CA ARG A 387 -25.06 -1.35 -17.15
C ARG A 387 -24.82 -1.62 -18.63
N ASP A 388 -24.87 -0.56 -19.44
CA ASP A 388 -24.27 -0.56 -20.76
C ASP A 388 -22.74 -0.73 -20.60
N GLU A 389 -22.27 -1.98 -20.69
CA GLU A 389 -20.84 -2.29 -20.68
C GLU A 389 -20.16 -1.63 -21.89
N GLU A 390 -19.29 -0.66 -21.63
CA GLU A 390 -18.50 0.04 -22.64
C GLU A 390 -17.17 -0.70 -22.85
N ARG A 391 -16.80 -1.01 -24.09
CA ARG A 391 -15.50 -1.62 -24.41
C ARG A 391 -14.41 -0.56 -24.34
N CYS A 392 -13.36 -0.81 -23.56
CA CYS A 392 -12.17 0.03 -23.51
C CYS A 392 -11.37 -0.07 -24.82
N ASP A 393 -11.09 1.05 -25.47
CA ASP A 393 -10.32 1.05 -26.73
C ASP A 393 -8.84 0.66 -26.55
N GLU A 394 -8.31 0.74 -25.33
CA GLU A 394 -6.89 0.44 -25.03
C GLU A 394 -6.66 -1.03 -24.64
N CYS A 395 -7.45 -1.54 -23.69
CA CYS A 395 -7.27 -2.90 -23.18
C CYS A 395 -8.32 -3.88 -23.69
N GLU A 396 -9.27 -3.42 -24.50
CA GLU A 396 -10.37 -4.21 -25.08
C GLU A 396 -11.33 -4.86 -24.07
N GLU A 397 -11.14 -4.62 -22.77
CA GLU A 397 -12.01 -5.09 -21.68
C GLU A 397 -13.33 -4.31 -21.68
N TYR A 398 -14.43 -5.02 -21.36
CA TYR A 398 -15.73 -4.41 -21.11
C TYR A 398 -15.76 -3.86 -19.69
N VAL A 399 -16.17 -2.60 -19.54
CA VAL A 399 -16.21 -1.88 -18.26
C VAL A 399 -17.48 -1.04 -18.14
N ASP A 400 -17.93 -0.81 -16.92
CA ASP A 400 -19.13 -0.02 -16.63
C ASP A 400 -19.02 1.46 -17.08
N THR A 401 -17.80 1.97 -17.24
CA THR A 401 -17.57 3.36 -17.66
C THR A 401 -16.21 3.52 -18.33
N THR A 402 -16.21 4.10 -19.52
CA THR A 402 -15.00 4.61 -20.17
C THR A 402 -14.93 6.14 -20.11
N TYR A 403 -13.73 6.68 -20.27
CA TYR A 403 -13.43 8.10 -20.21
C TYR A 403 -12.79 8.54 -21.53
N PRO A 404 -13.14 9.72 -22.06
CA PRO A 404 -12.51 10.25 -23.26
C PRO A 404 -11.05 10.59 -22.99
N VAL A 405 -10.18 10.19 -23.90
CA VAL A 405 -8.75 10.55 -23.96
C VAL A 405 -8.37 10.78 -25.43
N TYR A 406 -7.20 11.37 -25.67
CA TYR A 406 -6.60 11.47 -26.99
C TYR A 406 -5.44 10.49 -27.14
N ASP A 407 -5.41 9.73 -28.24
CA ASP A 407 -4.27 8.86 -28.59
C ASP A 407 -3.08 9.66 -29.15
N ALA A 408 -2.00 8.96 -29.51
CA ALA A 408 -0.77 9.55 -30.05
C ALA A 408 -0.99 10.21 -31.43
N GLU A 409 -1.99 9.75 -32.17
CA GLU A 409 -2.42 10.31 -33.45
C GLU A 409 -3.35 11.53 -33.29
N GLY A 410 -3.78 11.84 -32.06
CA GLY A 410 -4.68 12.95 -31.75
C GLY A 410 -6.15 12.65 -32.01
N ALA A 411 -6.54 11.38 -32.17
CA ALA A 411 -7.93 10.95 -32.22
C ALA A 411 -8.50 10.77 -30.80
N SER A 412 -9.77 11.11 -30.62
CA SER A 412 -10.46 10.90 -29.35
C SER A 412 -10.94 9.45 -29.26
N ILE A 413 -10.48 8.73 -28.24
CA ILE A 413 -10.85 7.35 -27.93
C ILE A 413 -11.41 7.28 -26.50
N ARG A 414 -12.02 6.16 -26.15
CA ARG A 414 -12.63 5.94 -24.84
C ARG A 414 -11.97 4.78 -24.11
N VAL A 415 -11.38 5.07 -22.96
CA VAL A 415 -10.59 4.08 -22.20
C VAL A 415 -11.10 3.94 -20.77
N CYS A 416 -10.95 2.76 -20.18
CA CYS A 416 -11.32 2.52 -18.78
C CYS A 416 -10.49 3.39 -17.81
N ALA A 417 -10.96 3.56 -16.57
CA ALA A 417 -10.24 4.33 -15.56
C ALA A 417 -8.80 3.83 -15.33
N ALA A 418 -8.57 2.52 -15.45
CA ALA A 418 -7.25 1.93 -15.27
C ALA A 418 -6.29 2.38 -16.39
N CYS A 419 -6.70 2.19 -17.65
CA CYS A 419 -5.93 2.64 -18.81
C CYS A 419 -5.71 4.15 -18.79
N ARG A 420 -6.74 4.95 -18.50
CA ARG A 420 -6.60 6.42 -18.38
C ARG A 420 -5.53 6.78 -17.35
N ASN A 421 -5.60 6.24 -16.14
CA ASN A 421 -4.69 6.61 -15.06
C ASN A 421 -3.26 6.11 -15.32
N GLN A 422 -3.12 4.97 -15.99
CA GLN A 422 -1.85 4.33 -16.28
C GLN A 422 -1.11 5.00 -17.46
N TYR A 423 -1.78 5.15 -18.59
CA TYR A 423 -1.15 5.54 -19.85
C TYR A 423 -1.34 7.02 -20.20
N TYR A 424 -2.29 7.72 -19.56
CA TYR A 424 -2.63 9.10 -19.89
C TYR A 424 -2.38 10.04 -18.71
N ALA A 425 -2.19 11.33 -19.01
CA ALA A 425 -2.11 12.39 -18.02
C ALA A 425 -2.88 13.63 -18.48
N TYR A 426 -3.34 14.40 -17.50
CA TYR A 426 -4.21 15.55 -17.71
C TYR A 426 -3.42 16.78 -18.14
N CYS A 427 -3.82 17.39 -19.27
CA CYS A 427 -3.29 18.67 -19.70
C CYS A 427 -4.03 19.81 -19.01
N ARG A 428 -3.30 20.68 -18.32
CA ARG A 428 -3.90 21.80 -17.58
C ARG A 428 -4.58 22.82 -18.49
N GLU A 429 -4.07 23.01 -19.70
CA GLU A 429 -4.48 24.11 -20.58
C GLU A 429 -5.71 23.75 -21.43
N CYS A 430 -5.68 22.62 -22.15
CA CYS A 430 -6.85 22.17 -22.91
C CYS A 430 -7.90 21.46 -22.07
N GLY A 431 -7.54 20.98 -20.86
CA GLY A 431 -8.44 20.26 -19.98
C GLY A 431 -8.68 18.79 -20.36
N GLU A 432 -7.86 18.24 -21.25
CA GLU A 432 -8.04 16.90 -21.81
C GLU A 432 -6.90 15.95 -21.41
N TYR A 433 -7.14 14.64 -21.52
CA TYR A 433 -6.13 13.60 -21.23
C TYR A 433 -5.38 13.19 -22.49
N HIS A 434 -4.06 13.14 -22.40
CA HIS A 434 -3.14 12.78 -23.50
C HIS A 434 -2.14 11.72 -23.03
N PRO A 435 -1.46 11.00 -23.95
CA PRO A 435 -0.51 9.96 -23.59
C PRO A 435 0.58 10.54 -22.70
N ARG A 436 0.83 9.92 -21.54
CA ARG A 436 1.72 10.43 -20.50
C ARG A 436 3.14 10.65 -21.00
N GLU A 437 3.58 9.86 -21.97
CA GLU A 437 4.90 9.97 -22.61
C GLU A 437 5.04 11.22 -23.49
N GLU A 438 3.94 11.84 -23.92
CA GLU A 438 3.91 13.05 -24.74
C GLU A 438 3.68 14.33 -23.93
N MET A 439 3.63 14.22 -22.61
CA MET A 439 3.33 15.33 -21.71
C MET A 439 4.61 15.97 -21.18
N THR A 440 4.66 17.30 -21.18
CA THR A 440 5.76 18.06 -20.59
C THR A 440 5.36 18.62 -19.23
N VAL A 441 6.14 18.29 -18.21
CA VAL A 441 6.02 18.85 -16.86
C VAL A 441 6.61 20.25 -16.80
N GLN A 442 5.82 21.21 -16.32
CA GLN A 442 6.20 22.60 -16.09
C GLN A 442 6.86 22.77 -14.71
N GLU A 443 7.52 23.90 -14.47
CA GLU A 443 8.20 24.19 -13.19
C GLU A 443 7.26 24.19 -11.97
N ASP A 444 5.96 24.49 -12.17
CA ASP A 444 4.94 24.47 -11.13
C ASP A 444 4.31 23.07 -10.89
N GLY A 445 4.84 22.04 -11.56
CA GLY A 445 4.37 20.66 -11.50
C GLY A 445 3.14 20.37 -12.36
N SER A 446 2.59 21.35 -13.08
CA SER A 446 1.52 21.11 -14.04
C SER A 446 2.05 20.43 -15.31
N MET A 447 1.19 19.71 -16.03
CA MET A 447 1.55 19.02 -17.28
C MET A 447 0.83 19.66 -18.46
N LEU A 448 1.56 19.83 -19.57
CA LEU A 448 1.04 20.33 -20.84
C LEU A 448 1.21 19.27 -21.93
N CYS A 449 0.21 19.13 -22.79
CA CYS A 449 0.33 18.30 -23.99
C CYS A 449 1.17 19.00 -25.05
N ARG A 450 1.67 18.23 -26.02
CA ARG A 450 2.57 18.70 -27.08
C ARG A 450 2.05 19.92 -27.84
N SER A 451 0.74 19.96 -28.14
CA SER A 451 0.12 21.08 -28.85
C SER A 451 0.11 22.37 -28.01
N CYS A 452 -0.34 22.26 -26.75
CA CYS A 452 -0.35 23.36 -25.79
C CYS A 452 1.07 23.89 -25.52
N GLN A 453 2.04 22.99 -25.38
CA GLN A 453 3.45 23.36 -25.23
C GLN A 453 3.99 24.10 -26.45
N SER A 454 3.68 23.65 -27.69
CA SER A 454 4.14 24.33 -28.90
C SER A 454 3.62 25.76 -28.99
N GLN A 455 2.35 25.98 -28.60
CA GLN A 455 1.74 27.32 -28.57
C GLN A 455 2.42 28.23 -27.54
N HIS A 456 2.70 27.71 -26.34
CA HIS A 456 3.47 28.42 -25.32
C HIS A 456 4.87 28.83 -25.79
N THR A 457 5.57 27.97 -26.55
CA THR A 457 6.90 28.29 -27.09
C THR A 457 6.88 29.27 -28.26
N GLU A 458 5.82 29.27 -29.07
CA GLU A 458 5.66 30.21 -30.18
C GLU A 458 5.27 31.62 -29.70
N GLU A 459 4.45 31.72 -28.65
CA GLU A 459 4.10 33.02 -28.02
C GLU A 459 5.26 33.61 -27.22
N GLY A 460 6.12 32.78 -26.61
CA GLY A 460 7.35 33.23 -25.94
C GLY A 460 8.46 33.69 -26.91
N GLY A 461 8.40 33.28 -28.18
CA GLY A 461 9.37 33.63 -29.22
C GLY A 461 9.12 34.98 -29.91
N GLN A 462 7.97 35.63 -29.70
CA GLN A 462 7.66 36.96 -30.24
C GLN A 462 8.07 38.12 -29.30
N ALA A 463 8.66 37.82 -28.14
CA ALA A 463 9.16 38.78 -27.17
C ALA A 463 10.69 38.74 -26.99
N ALA A 464 11.43 38.54 -28.09
CA ALA A 464 12.89 38.69 -28.15
C ALA A 464 13.30 39.79 -29.14
#